data_AF-A0A0C7N8L8-F1
#
_entry.id   AF-A0A0C7N8L8-F1
#
_cell.length_a   1.000
_cell.length_b   1.000
_cell.length_c   1.000
_cell.angle_alpha   90.00
_cell.angle_beta   90.00
_cell.angle_gamma   90.00
#
_symmetry.space_group_name_H-M   'P 1'
#
loop_
_entity.id
_entity.type
_entity.pdbx_description
1 polymer ?
#
loop_
_entity_poly.entity_id
_entity_poly.type
_entity_poly.pdbx_seq_one_letter_code
_entity_poly.pdbx_strand_id
1 'polypeptide(L)'
;MSEGIVQEFLAQGLLATSLSWPHFQALVTEANEKLSSHQIAYVYQQLKIKEEEFVKRSQSRIQEHLIKIRSNARDNLEATQLKSTVSVEDLVNTLYSAHQLFDDRTTQLNSDINAYTQKLRIIEEEMRPLKDAANIQSIQNRLENLVEHAKKAQS
;
A
#
# COMPACT_ATOMS: atom_id res chain seq x y z
N MET A 1 -7.10 5.64 27.29
CA MET A 1 -8.05 5.97 28.38
C MET A 1 -8.30 4.71 29.18
N SER A 2 -8.05 4.75 30.49
CA SER A 2 -8.22 3.60 31.37
C SER A 2 -9.71 3.39 31.65
N GLU A 3 -10.13 2.12 31.65
CA GLU A 3 -11.47 1.67 32.02
C GLU A 3 -11.99 2.32 33.31
N GLY A 4 -11.10 2.52 34.28
CA GLY A 4 -11.40 3.17 35.56
C GLY A 4 -11.95 4.60 35.43
N ILE A 5 -11.50 5.40 34.46
CA ILE A 5 -11.99 6.79 34.29
C ILE A 5 -13.46 6.80 33.87
N VAL A 6 -13.84 5.89 32.97
CA VAL A 6 -15.23 5.80 32.48
C VAL A 6 -16.13 5.26 33.58
N GLN A 7 -15.65 4.29 34.36
CA GLN A 7 -16.39 3.75 35.49
C GLN A 7 -16.60 4.79 36.59
N GLU A 8 -15.56 5.55 36.92
CA GLU A 8 -15.62 6.61 37.93
C GLU A 8 -16.56 7.73 37.49
N PHE A 9 -16.50 8.14 36.22
CA PHE A 9 -17.43 9.12 35.64
C PHE A 9 -18.89 8.65 35.72
N LEU A 10 -19.17 7.38 35.41
CA LEU A 10 -20.53 6.84 35.51
C LEU A 10 -21.00 6.73 36.97
N ALA A 11 -20.12 6.35 37.89
CA ALA A 11 -20.43 6.24 39.31
C ALA A 11 -20.77 7.60 39.94
N GLN A 12 -20.13 8.68 39.47
CA GLN A 12 -20.43 10.05 39.91
C GLN A 12 -21.84 10.53 39.49
N GLY A 13 -22.46 9.91 38.49
CA GLY A 13 -23.81 10.26 38.04
C GLY A 13 -24.94 9.54 38.78
N LEU A 14 -24.62 8.63 39.71
CA LEU A 14 -25.59 7.79 40.40
C LEU A 14 -26.08 8.44 41.69
N LEU A 15 -27.39 8.35 41.93
CA LEU A 15 -28.09 9.08 43.00
C LEU A 15 -27.76 8.50 44.38
N ALA A 16 -27.74 7.18 44.57
CA ALA A 16 -27.41 6.59 45.86
C ALA A 16 -25.90 6.66 46.18
N THR A 17 -25.07 6.98 45.18
CA THR A 17 -23.63 7.20 45.36
C THR A 17 -23.32 8.68 45.65
N SER A 18 -24.12 9.59 45.08
CA SER A 18 -23.97 11.04 45.27
C SER A 18 -24.72 11.58 46.49
N LEU A 19 -25.76 10.87 46.93
CA LEU A 19 -26.71 11.38 47.91
C LEU A 19 -26.80 10.43 49.11
N SER A 20 -26.30 10.89 50.25
CA SER A 20 -26.31 10.07 51.46
C SER A 20 -27.73 9.88 52.01
N TRP A 21 -27.94 8.79 52.73
CA TRP A 21 -29.23 8.44 53.32
C TRP A 21 -29.93 9.61 54.05
N PRO A 22 -29.26 10.40 54.91
CA PRO A 22 -29.89 11.54 55.57
C PRO A 22 -30.41 12.60 54.61
N HIS A 23 -29.67 12.89 53.54
CA HIS A 23 -30.09 13.87 52.52
C HIS A 23 -31.26 13.34 51.69
N PHE A 24 -31.24 12.04 51.38
CA PHE A 24 -32.32 11.40 50.61
C PHE A 24 -33.61 11.43 51.40
N GLN A 25 -33.53 11.07 52.67
CA GLN A 25 -34.66 11.11 53.59
C GLN A 25 -35.21 12.54 53.72
N ALA A 26 -34.35 13.55 53.89
CA ALA A 26 -34.78 14.95 53.97
C ALA A 26 -35.52 15.40 52.70
N LEU A 27 -34.96 15.14 51.52
CA LEU A 27 -35.57 15.49 50.23
C LEU A 27 -36.93 14.82 50.00
N VAL A 28 -37.05 13.53 50.32
CA VAL A 28 -38.31 12.79 50.13
C VAL A 28 -39.37 13.23 51.14
N THR A 29 -38.95 13.55 52.38
CA THR A 29 -39.87 14.02 53.42
C THR A 29 -40.38 15.44 53.12
N GLU A 30 -39.51 16.32 52.58
CA GLU A 30 -39.89 17.66 52.14
C GLU A 30 -40.83 17.63 50.93
N ALA A 31 -40.64 16.68 50.01
CA ALA A 31 -41.46 16.54 48.80
C ALA A 31 -42.76 15.73 49.00
N ASN A 32 -42.86 14.92 50.06
CA ASN A 32 -43.99 13.99 50.25
C ASN A 32 -44.26 13.72 51.75
N GLU A 33 -45.24 14.42 52.32
CA GLU A 33 -45.68 14.25 53.71
C GLU A 33 -46.34 12.89 54.01
N LYS A 34 -46.68 12.10 52.97
CA LYS A 34 -47.51 10.88 53.11
C LYS A 34 -46.72 9.57 53.21
N LEU A 35 -45.41 9.57 52.96
CA LEU A 35 -44.61 8.36 53.01
C LEU A 35 -44.09 8.12 54.43
N SER A 36 -44.29 6.90 54.93
CA SER A 36 -43.68 6.47 56.19
C SER A 36 -42.16 6.30 56.04
N SER A 37 -41.41 6.48 57.13
CA SER A 37 -39.95 6.29 57.13
C SER A 37 -39.52 4.91 56.61
N HIS A 38 -40.32 3.86 56.85
CA HIS A 38 -40.05 2.53 56.33
C HIS A 38 -40.16 2.45 54.80
N GLN A 39 -41.14 3.13 54.21
CA GLN A 39 -41.29 3.19 52.75
C GLN A 39 -40.15 3.97 52.10
N ILE A 40 -39.71 5.08 52.71
CA ILE A 40 -38.57 5.87 52.23
C ILE A 40 -37.28 5.03 52.27
N ALA A 41 -37.06 4.28 53.36
CA ALA A 41 -35.91 3.38 53.50
C ALA A 41 -35.94 2.26 52.46
N TYR A 42 -37.11 1.68 52.22
CA TYR A 42 -37.29 0.66 51.18
C TYR A 42 -36.95 1.21 49.79
N VAL A 43 -37.45 2.40 49.43
CA VAL A 43 -37.17 3.03 48.13
C VAL A 43 -35.67 3.30 47.96
N TYR A 44 -35.00 3.84 48.98
CA TYR A 44 -33.56 4.07 48.92
C TYR A 44 -32.76 2.77 48.76
N GLN A 45 -33.16 1.71 49.44
CA GLN A 45 -32.52 0.40 49.31
C GLN A 45 -32.75 -0.20 47.92
N GLN A 46 -33.95 -0.08 47.35
CA GLN A 46 -34.23 -0.51 45.97
C GLN A 46 -33.42 0.29 44.95
N LEU A 47 -33.30 1.61 45.15
CA LEU A 47 -32.47 2.47 44.31
C LEU A 47 -31.01 2.00 44.34
N LYS A 48 -30.45 1.75 45.53
CA LYS A 48 -29.07 1.27 45.68
C LYS A 48 -28.84 -0.07 44.97
N ILE A 49 -29.76 -1.03 45.11
CA ILE A 49 -29.68 -2.32 44.42
C ILE A 49 -29.69 -2.12 42.90
N LYS A 50 -30.57 -1.27 42.38
CA LYS A 50 -30.66 -0.98 40.94
C LYS A 50 -29.42 -0.29 40.40
N GLU A 51 -28.83 0.62 41.16
CA GLU A 51 -27.58 1.28 40.79
C GLU A 51 -26.40 0.31 40.81
N GLU A 52 -26.29 -0.57 41.80
CA GLU A 52 -25.26 -1.62 41.82
C GLU A 52 -25.37 -2.57 40.62
N GLU A 53 -26.59 -2.98 40.25
CA GLU A 53 -26.83 -3.75 39.03
C GLU A 53 -26.45 -2.99 37.76
N PHE A 54 -26.70 -1.68 37.72
CA PHE A 54 -26.35 -0.82 36.59
C PHE A 54 -24.83 -0.67 36.45
N VAL A 55 -24.11 -0.47 37.55
CA VAL A 55 -22.64 -0.37 37.55
C VAL A 55 -22.03 -1.65 37.01
N LYS A 56 -22.45 -2.82 37.52
CA LYS A 56 -21.94 -4.12 37.06
C LYS A 56 -22.17 -4.33 35.55
N ARG A 57 -23.37 -4.01 35.07
CA ARG A 57 -23.71 -4.11 33.64
C ARG A 57 -22.89 -3.15 32.79
N SER A 58 -22.73 -1.91 33.26
CA SER A 58 -21.96 -0.88 32.55
C SER A 58 -20.47 -1.24 32.48
N GLN A 59 -19.90 -1.76 33.56
CA GLN A 59 -18.52 -2.26 33.61
C GLN A 59 -18.30 -3.36 32.57
N SER A 60 -19.16 -4.38 32.53
CA SER A 60 -19.07 -5.45 31.53
C SER A 60 -19.14 -4.91 30.10
N ARG A 61 -20.07 -3.99 29.82
CA ARG A 61 -20.19 -3.37 28.49
C ARG A 61 -18.98 -2.53 28.10
N ILE A 62 -18.41 -1.77 29.03
CA ILE A 62 -17.20 -0.97 28.80
C ILE A 62 -16.03 -1.91 28.49
N GLN A 63 -15.87 -2.99 29.26
CA GLN A 63 -14.81 -3.96 29.07
C GLN A 63 -14.92 -4.64 27.70
N GLU A 64 -16.10 -5.12 27.32
CA GLU A 64 -16.37 -5.69 25.99
C GLU A 64 -16.05 -4.69 24.87
N HIS A 65 -16.47 -3.43 25.05
CA HIS A 65 -16.22 -2.39 24.06
C HIS A 65 -14.73 -2.08 23.91
N LEU A 66 -13.98 -2.00 25.01
CA LEU A 66 -12.53 -1.78 24.99
C LEU A 66 -11.79 -2.96 24.36
N ILE A 67 -12.21 -4.20 24.63
CA ILE A 67 -11.65 -5.39 23.98
C ILE A 67 -11.88 -5.31 22.48
N LYS A 68 -13.11 -4.98 22.05
CA LYS A 68 -13.45 -4.84 20.63
C LYS A 68 -12.63 -3.75 19.92
N ILE A 69 -12.49 -2.58 20.56
CA ILE A 69 -11.67 -1.49 20.01
C ILE A 69 -10.21 -1.94 19.87
N ARG A 70 -9.64 -2.61 20.89
CA ARG A 70 -8.26 -3.08 20.83
C ARG A 70 -8.05 -4.13 19.74
N SER A 71 -8.99 -5.06 19.57
CA SER A 71 -8.94 -6.04 18.48
C SER A 71 -8.94 -5.34 17.13
N ASN A 72 -9.91 -4.46 16.88
CA ASN A 72 -10.01 -3.73 15.63
C ASN A 72 -8.77 -2.87 15.34
N ALA A 73 -8.19 -2.24 16.37
CA ALA A 73 -6.97 -1.46 16.22
C ALA A 73 -5.77 -2.33 15.85
N ARG A 74 -5.67 -3.54 16.43
CA ARG A 74 -4.65 -4.53 16.06
C ARG A 74 -4.83 -4.98 14.61
N ASP A 75 -6.03 -5.36 14.21
CA ASP A 75 -6.31 -5.86 12.85
C ASP A 75 -6.01 -4.77 11.81
N ASN A 76 -6.36 -3.52 12.09
CA ASN A 76 -6.02 -2.39 11.23
C ASN A 76 -4.51 -2.16 11.13
N LEU A 77 -3.78 -2.32 12.23
CA LEU A 77 -2.33 -2.17 12.25
C LEU A 77 -1.65 -3.30 11.47
N GLU A 78 -2.11 -4.53 11.63
CA GLU A 78 -1.64 -5.70 10.88
C GLU A 78 -1.92 -5.54 9.38
N ALA A 79 -3.14 -5.14 9.00
CA ALA A 79 -3.48 -4.87 7.61
C ALA A 79 -2.65 -3.73 6.99
N THR A 80 -2.38 -2.67 7.77
CA THR A 80 -1.53 -1.55 7.33
C THR A 80 -0.09 -2.00 7.15
N GLN A 81 0.43 -2.80 8.08
CA GLN A 81 1.77 -3.39 8.00
C GLN A 81 1.87 -4.29 6.76
N LEU A 82 0.94 -5.22 6.58
CA LEU A 82 0.89 -6.12 5.42
C LEU A 82 0.82 -5.35 4.09
N LYS A 83 0.05 -4.26 4.03
CA LYS A 83 0.00 -3.40 2.83
C LYS A 83 1.32 -2.68 2.56
N SER A 84 2.07 -2.32 3.61
CA SER A 84 3.35 -1.61 3.51
C SER A 84 4.55 -2.54 3.28
N THR A 85 4.44 -3.81 3.66
CA THR A 85 5.39 -4.86 3.28
C THR A 85 5.02 -5.41 1.92
N VAL A 86 5.79 -5.07 0.90
CA VAL A 86 5.75 -5.80 -0.38
C VAL A 86 6.04 -7.27 -0.05
N SER A 87 5.12 -8.16 -0.41
CA SER A 87 5.34 -9.59 -0.23
C SER A 87 6.60 -9.99 -0.99
N VAL A 88 7.47 -10.79 -0.36
CA VAL A 88 8.65 -11.34 -1.04
C VAL A 88 8.22 -12.07 -2.31
N GLU A 89 7.05 -12.70 -2.32
CA GLU A 89 6.49 -13.36 -3.50
C GLU A 89 6.17 -12.36 -4.62
N ASP A 90 5.55 -11.21 -4.31
CA ASP A 90 5.26 -10.17 -5.31
C ASP A 90 6.55 -9.55 -5.87
N LEU A 91 7.55 -9.35 -4.99
CA LEU A 91 8.87 -8.88 -5.40
C LEU A 91 9.56 -9.89 -6.32
N VAL A 92 9.54 -11.18 -5.97
CA VAL A 92 10.12 -12.27 -6.77
C VAL A 92 9.41 -12.37 -8.12
N ASN A 93 8.08 -12.32 -8.15
CA ASN A 93 7.31 -12.35 -9.40
C ASN A 93 7.61 -11.15 -10.30
N THR A 94 7.78 -9.96 -9.70
CA THR A 94 8.18 -8.75 -10.43
C THR A 94 9.60 -8.89 -10.99
N LEU A 95 10.53 -9.44 -10.21
CA LEU A 95 11.91 -9.69 -10.64
C LEU A 95 11.99 -10.71 -11.78
N TYR A 96 11.23 -11.80 -11.71
CA TYR A 96 11.13 -12.77 -12.80
C TYR A 96 10.57 -12.14 -14.08
N SER A 97 9.51 -11.33 -13.94
CA SER A 97 8.91 -10.62 -15.08
C SER A 97 9.89 -9.62 -15.71
N ALA A 98 10.65 -8.89 -14.88
CA ALA A 98 11.69 -7.98 -15.36
C ALA A 98 12.83 -8.72 -16.05
N HIS A 99 13.27 -9.86 -15.51
CA HIS A 99 14.30 -10.69 -16.11
C HIS A 99 13.88 -11.22 -17.49
N GLN A 100 12.66 -11.74 -17.60
CA GLN A 100 12.12 -12.20 -18.87
C GLN A 100 12.04 -11.07 -19.91
N LEU A 101 11.63 -9.87 -19.51
CA LEU A 101 11.62 -8.70 -20.39
C LEU A 101 13.04 -8.35 -20.89
N PHE A 102 14.05 -8.44 -20.03
CA PHE A 102 15.44 -8.22 -20.41
C PHE A 102 15.97 -9.29 -21.37
N ASP A 103 15.62 -10.55 -21.16
CA ASP A 103 16.02 -11.65 -22.04
C ASP A 103 15.38 -11.51 -23.42
N ASP A 104 14.10 -11.14 -23.49
CA ASP A 104 13.39 -10.88 -24.75
C ASP A 104 14.03 -9.72 -25.51
N ARG A 105 14.35 -8.61 -24.81
CA ARG A 105 15.03 -7.47 -25.43
C ARG A 105 16.44 -7.77 -25.86
N THR A 106 17.19 -8.57 -25.10
CA THR A 106 18.55 -8.99 -25.46
C THR A 106 18.51 -9.89 -26.69
N THR A 107 17.55 -10.82 -26.74
CA THR A 107 17.33 -11.70 -27.90
C THR A 107 16.98 -10.90 -29.14
N GLN A 108 16.08 -9.92 -29.02
CA GLN A 108 15.74 -9.03 -30.12
C GLN A 108 16.96 -8.24 -30.60
N LEU A 109 17.75 -7.66 -29.68
CA LEU A 109 18.95 -6.92 -30.02
C LEU A 109 19.97 -7.79 -30.77
N ASN A 110 20.17 -9.03 -30.30
CA ASN A 110 21.05 -9.99 -30.97
C ASN A 110 20.56 -10.34 -32.38
N SER A 111 19.24 -10.47 -32.56
CA SER A 111 18.64 -10.68 -33.88
C SER A 111 18.94 -9.50 -34.81
N ASP A 112 18.74 -8.27 -34.33
CA ASP A 112 19.02 -7.06 -35.09
C ASP A 112 20.49 -6.94 -35.47
N ILE A 113 21.41 -7.21 -34.53
CA ILE A 113 22.86 -7.21 -34.78
C ILE A 113 23.21 -8.23 -35.87
N ASN A 114 22.66 -9.44 -35.81
CA ASN A 114 22.90 -10.47 -36.81
C ASN A 114 22.39 -10.03 -38.19
N ALA A 115 21.21 -9.42 -38.26
CA ALA A 115 20.64 -8.90 -39.50
C ALA A 115 21.52 -7.78 -40.10
N TYR A 116 22.01 -6.84 -39.28
CA TYR A 116 22.92 -5.79 -39.75
C TYR A 116 24.28 -6.34 -40.17
N THR A 117 24.82 -7.33 -39.45
CA THR A 117 26.08 -7.99 -39.80
C THR A 117 25.97 -8.70 -41.16
N GLN A 118 24.84 -9.37 -41.43
CA GLN A 118 24.58 -9.96 -42.74
C GLN A 118 24.49 -8.90 -43.85
N LYS A 119 23.79 -7.79 -43.61
CA LYS A 119 23.73 -6.68 -44.57
C LYS A 119 25.11 -6.10 -44.88
N LEU A 120 25.94 -5.89 -43.85
CA LEU A 120 27.31 -5.42 -44.03
C LEU A 120 28.15 -6.40 -44.86
N ARG A 121 28.01 -7.69 -44.61
CA ARG A 121 28.70 -8.72 -45.40
C ARG A 121 28.27 -8.71 -46.88
N ILE A 122 26.98 -8.56 -47.15
CA ILE A 122 26.46 -8.44 -48.52
C ILE A 122 27.07 -7.21 -49.21
N ILE A 123 27.06 -6.05 -48.53
CA ILE A 123 27.67 -4.82 -49.07
C ILE A 123 29.17 -5.03 -49.32
N GLU A 124 29.88 -5.71 -48.42
CA GLU A 124 31.30 -6.00 -48.60
C GLU A 124 31.56 -6.92 -49.79
N GLU A 125 30.73 -7.94 -49.99
CA GLU A 125 30.79 -8.84 -51.14
C GLU A 125 30.47 -8.11 -52.45
N GLU A 126 29.46 -7.22 -52.47
CA GLU A 126 29.10 -6.38 -53.61
C GLU A 126 30.18 -5.34 -53.96
N MET A 127 30.89 -4.81 -52.97
CA MET A 127 31.99 -3.86 -53.18
C MET A 127 33.34 -4.53 -53.49
N ARG A 128 33.45 -5.85 -53.31
CA ARG A 128 34.68 -6.62 -53.58
C ARG A 128 35.24 -6.44 -55.01
N PRO A 129 34.43 -6.42 -56.09
CA PRO A 129 34.92 -6.22 -57.46
C PRO A 129 35.52 -4.83 -57.70
N LEU A 130 35.10 -3.83 -56.91
CA LEU A 130 35.63 -2.46 -56.96
C LEU A 130 36.96 -2.31 -56.21
N LYS A 131 37.30 -3.27 -55.33
CA LYS A 131 38.58 -3.30 -54.61
C LYS A 131 39.71 -3.95 -55.41
N ASP A 132 39.40 -4.57 -56.55
CA ASP A 132 40.41 -5.26 -57.35
C ASP A 132 41.23 -4.26 -58.17
N ALA A 133 42.50 -4.08 -57.83
CA ALA A 133 43.39 -3.11 -58.46
C ALA A 133 43.50 -3.33 -59.97
N ALA A 134 43.36 -4.58 -60.44
CA ALA A 134 43.37 -4.91 -61.86
C ALA A 134 42.19 -4.28 -62.63
N ASN A 135 41.01 -4.16 -62.00
CA ASN A 135 39.85 -3.51 -62.61
C ASN A 135 40.04 -1.98 -62.69
N ILE A 136 40.64 -1.39 -61.65
CA ILE A 136 41.00 0.03 -61.61
C ILE A 136 42.07 0.34 -62.68
N GLN A 137 43.11 -0.49 -62.79
CA GLN A 137 44.18 -0.35 -63.78
C GLN A 137 43.66 -0.48 -65.22
N SER A 138 42.74 -1.43 -65.47
CA SER A 138 42.12 -1.64 -66.78
C SER A 138 41.26 -0.45 -67.21
N ILE A 139 40.49 0.13 -66.28
CA ILE A 139 39.70 1.35 -66.52
C ILE A 139 40.64 2.54 -66.78
N GLN A 140 41.70 2.70 -65.99
CA GLN A 140 42.68 3.76 -66.16
C GLN A 140 43.37 3.68 -67.52
N ASN A 141 43.85 2.50 -67.93
CA ASN A 141 44.48 2.28 -69.24
C ASN A 141 43.52 2.58 -70.41
N ARG A 142 42.23 2.25 -70.27
CA ARG A 142 41.21 2.60 -71.29
C ARG A 142 40.99 4.10 -71.39
N LEU A 143 40.95 4.81 -70.26
CA LEU A 143 40.80 6.26 -70.22
C LEU A 143 42.03 6.97 -70.82
N GLU A 144 43.23 6.51 -70.48
CA GLU A 144 44.48 7.04 -71.05
C GLU A 144 44.52 6.86 -72.58
N ASN A 145 44.12 5.69 -73.09
CA ASN A 145 44.02 5.42 -74.53
C ASN A 145 42.98 6.32 -75.24
N LEU A 146 41.83 6.56 -74.61
CA LEU A 146 40.80 7.47 -75.16
C LEU A 146 41.29 8.92 -75.22
N VAL A 147 42.03 9.37 -74.20
CA VAL A 147 42.64 10.71 -74.17
C VAL A 147 43.72 10.83 -75.25
N GLU A 148 44.55 9.80 -75.46
CA GLU A 148 45.51 9.79 -76.57
C GLU A 148 44.84 9.84 -77.94
N HIS A 149 43.76 9.08 -78.15
CA HIS A 149 42.99 9.12 -79.39
C HIS A 149 42.32 10.48 -79.62
N ALA A 150 41.77 11.10 -78.59
CA ALA A 150 41.20 12.44 -78.68
C ALA A 150 42.26 13.50 -79.03
N LYS A 151 43.47 13.40 -78.45
CA LYS A 151 44.60 14.29 -78.79
C LYS A 151 45.06 14.10 -80.25
N LYS A 152 45.14 12.85 -80.72
CA LYS A 152 45.50 12.53 -82.12
C LYS A 152 44.43 12.94 -83.13
N ALA A 153 43.16 13.03 -82.73
CA ALA A 153 42.06 13.49 -83.58
C ALA A 153 41.92 15.03 -83.65
N GLN A 154 42.61 15.76 -82.77
CA GLN A 154 42.64 17.23 -82.75
C GLN A 154 43.91 17.85 -83.37
N SER A 155 44.86 17.02 -83.81
CA SER A 155 46.05 17.42 -84.59
C SER A 155 45.89 17.09 -86.06
#